data_AF-A0A4U8UDI0-F1
#
_entry.id   AF-A0A4U8UDI0-F1
#
_cell.length_a   1.000
_cell.length_b   1.000
_cell.length_c   1.000
_cell.angle_alpha   90.00
_cell.angle_beta   90.00
_cell.angle_gamma   90.00
#
_symmetry.space_group_name_H-M   'P 1'
#
loop_
_entity.id
_entity.type
_entity.pdbx_description
1 polymer ?
#
loop_
_entity_poly.entity_id
_entity_poly.type
_entity_poly.pdbx_seq_one_letter_code
_entity_poly.pdbx_strand_id
1 'polypeptide(L)'
;MRIDTQEKDFNDMLLRDKEIFTHLKQDNKRVKRVPIIAYSLQEIYKRLQQGNSIENKAKIVKEVSLFLNSIKDSYIRLEYNKYANKLFGFNISHINTTSNNNTSYNPNIIAYNLTMARVLKEAYNNREYKEILRQNTNASYFHPLEESYVDCMQDRLNHTLAHIVFNDEYVMRYRSLNEFIADLNDIIKYARDREKKRFLRSNATIHEKVSYLKSL
;
A
#
# COMPACT_ATOMS: atom_id res chain seq x y z
N MET A 1 42.65 -13.44 38.65
CA MET A 1 41.89 -12.95 37.48
C MET A 1 40.41 -13.24 37.76
N ARG A 2 39.65 -12.27 38.29
CA ARG A 2 38.23 -12.46 38.58
C ARG A 2 37.46 -12.15 37.31
N ILE A 3 36.82 -13.16 36.73
CA ILE A 3 35.85 -12.99 35.65
C ILE A 3 34.57 -12.50 36.33
N ASP A 4 34.26 -11.22 36.17
CA ASP A 4 33.03 -10.61 36.66
C ASP A 4 31.91 -10.94 35.64
N THR A 5 31.35 -12.14 35.73
CA THR A 5 30.16 -12.54 34.94
C THR A 5 28.92 -11.92 35.59
N GLN A 6 28.68 -10.64 35.36
CA GLN A 6 27.44 -9.95 35.78
C GLN A 6 26.26 -10.21 34.82
N GLU A 7 26.18 -11.36 34.18
CA GLU A 7 24.95 -11.75 33.47
C GLU A 7 24.08 -12.54 34.45
N LYS A 8 23.10 -11.85 35.03
CA LYS A 8 22.08 -12.47 35.88
C LYS A 8 21.11 -13.23 34.99
N ASP A 9 20.97 -14.53 35.24
CA ASP A 9 20.04 -15.36 34.49
C ASP A 9 18.59 -15.20 35.03
N PHE A 10 17.63 -15.79 34.33
CA PHE A 10 16.21 -15.73 34.70
C PHE A 10 15.90 -16.36 36.07
N ASN A 11 16.62 -17.41 36.45
CA ASN A 11 16.53 -18.04 37.78
C ASN A 11 17.14 -17.16 38.87
N ASP A 12 18.22 -16.44 38.58
CA ASP A 12 18.81 -15.46 39.51
C ASP A 12 17.84 -14.32 39.85
N MET A 13 17.02 -13.91 38.86
CA MET A 13 15.95 -12.93 39.06
C MET A 13 14.75 -13.50 39.83
N LEU A 14 14.40 -14.78 39.60
CA LEU A 14 13.33 -15.51 40.29
C LEU A 14 13.63 -15.79 41.77
N LEU A 15 14.89 -16.07 42.10
CA LEU A 15 15.31 -16.42 43.46
C LEU A 15 15.38 -15.22 44.41
N ARG A 16 15.56 -13.99 43.88
CA ARG A 16 15.69 -12.78 44.71
C ARG A 16 14.37 -12.09 45.03
N ASP A 17 13.38 -12.15 44.16
CA ASP A 17 12.09 -11.49 44.40
C ASP A 17 10.94 -12.31 43.82
N LYS A 18 10.31 -13.11 44.67
CA LYS A 18 9.01 -13.72 44.36
C LYS A 18 7.92 -12.66 44.13
N GLU A 19 8.16 -11.42 44.54
CA GLU A 19 7.23 -10.29 44.40
C GLU A 19 7.35 -9.48 43.10
N ILE A 20 8.41 -9.68 42.29
CA ILE A 20 8.57 -8.95 40.99
C ILE A 20 7.36 -9.18 40.06
N PHE A 21 6.72 -10.34 40.16
CA PHE A 21 5.58 -10.70 39.29
C PHE A 21 4.22 -10.34 39.89
N THR A 22 4.08 -10.29 41.21
CA THR A 22 2.84 -9.85 41.88
C THR A 22 2.77 -8.32 42.00
N HIS A 23 3.92 -7.65 42.03
CA HIS A 23 4.06 -6.20 42.07
C HIS A 23 4.87 -5.67 40.87
N LEU A 24 4.35 -5.82 39.65
CA LEU A 24 4.78 -5.01 38.48
C LEU A 24 4.33 -3.52 38.59
N LYS A 25 4.34 -2.98 39.81
CA LYS A 25 4.24 -1.59 40.21
C LYS A 25 5.16 -1.42 41.42
N GLN A 26 6.45 -1.29 41.19
CA GLN A 26 7.35 -0.66 42.15
C GLN A 26 7.64 0.77 41.66
N ASP A 27 7.48 1.73 42.57
CA ASP A 27 7.86 3.15 42.42
C ASP A 27 7.27 3.94 41.24
N ASN A 28 5.95 3.83 41.02
CA ASN A 28 5.22 4.64 40.02
C ASN A 28 5.75 4.59 38.57
N LYS A 29 6.72 3.72 38.26
CA LYS A 29 7.25 3.54 36.90
C LYS A 29 6.93 2.13 36.44
N ARG A 30 5.97 2.03 35.52
CA ARG A 30 5.65 0.78 34.81
C ARG A 30 6.93 0.17 34.26
N VAL A 31 7.18 -1.11 34.53
CA VAL A 31 8.10 -1.93 33.74
C VAL A 31 7.68 -1.76 32.28
N LYS A 32 8.54 -1.13 31.47
CA LYS A 32 8.24 -0.83 30.07
C LYS A 32 8.12 -2.16 29.33
N ARG A 33 6.89 -2.63 29.14
CA ARG A 33 6.60 -3.71 28.20
C ARG A 33 6.98 -3.20 26.81
N VAL A 34 8.13 -3.64 26.31
CA VAL A 34 8.56 -3.33 24.96
C VAL A 34 7.87 -4.32 24.03
N PRO A 35 7.14 -3.85 23.01
CA PRO A 35 6.56 -4.73 22.00
C PRO A 35 7.65 -5.59 21.35
N ILE A 36 7.33 -6.85 21.03
CA ILE A 36 8.32 -7.83 20.52
C ILE A 36 9.05 -7.32 19.28
N ILE A 37 8.35 -6.58 18.41
CA ILE A 37 8.91 -5.99 17.19
C ILE A 37 9.93 -4.90 17.53
N ALA A 38 9.64 -4.03 18.51
CA ALA A 38 10.60 -3.04 19.00
C ALA A 38 11.82 -3.69 19.66
N TYR A 39 11.60 -4.78 20.41
CA TYR A 39 12.70 -5.53 21.04
C TYR A 39 13.64 -6.12 19.98
N SER A 40 13.10 -6.78 18.95
CA SER A 40 13.89 -7.35 17.85
C SER A 40 14.69 -6.28 17.10
N LEU A 41 14.12 -5.09 16.86
CA LEU A 41 14.83 -3.98 16.23
C LEU A 41 15.98 -3.45 17.10
N GLN A 42 15.79 -3.39 18.42
CA GLN A 42 16.84 -3.00 19.35
C GLN A 42 17.97 -4.03 19.43
N GLU A 43 17.64 -5.31 19.30
CA GLU A 43 18.64 -6.38 19.24
C GLU A 43 19.49 -6.27 17.97
N ILE A 44 18.86 -6.06 16.80
CA ILE A 44 19.57 -5.79 15.53
C ILE A 44 20.47 -4.56 15.69
N TYR A 45 19.97 -3.50 16.34
CA TYR A 45 20.73 -2.29 16.60
C TYR A 45 21.98 -2.53 17.46
N LYS A 46 21.83 -3.25 18.57
CA LYS A 46 22.97 -3.59 19.45
C LYS A 46 24.00 -4.48 18.74
N ARG A 47 23.54 -5.43 17.94
CA ARG A 47 24.39 -6.40 17.22
C ARG A 47 25.17 -5.75 16.06
N LEU A 48 24.59 -4.76 15.39
CA LEU A 48 25.19 -4.12 14.22
C LEU A 48 25.86 -2.77 14.53
N GLN A 49 26.01 -2.40 15.81
CA GLN A 49 26.54 -1.10 16.24
C GLN A 49 28.06 -0.88 15.98
N GLN A 50 28.73 -1.73 15.21
CA GLN A 50 30.18 -1.67 15.01
C GLN A 50 30.57 -1.06 13.67
N GLY A 51 30.41 0.26 13.55
CA GLY A 51 31.10 1.07 12.53
C GLY A 51 30.17 1.75 11.52
N ASN A 52 30.52 2.99 11.17
CA ASN A 52 29.75 3.86 10.27
C ASN A 52 29.99 3.58 8.78
N SER A 53 30.40 2.35 8.44
CA SER A 53 30.70 1.96 7.06
C SER A 53 29.43 1.83 6.23
N ILE A 54 29.55 2.08 4.92
CA ILE A 54 28.46 1.89 3.95
C ILE A 54 27.98 0.42 3.98
N GLU A 55 28.90 -0.52 4.16
CA GLU A 55 28.61 -1.95 4.26
C GLU A 55 27.74 -2.29 5.47
N ASN A 56 28.01 -1.70 6.63
CA ASN A 56 27.19 -1.89 7.82
C ASN A 56 25.79 -1.30 7.65
N LYS A 57 25.68 -0.12 7.03
CA LYS A 57 24.38 0.46 6.69
C LYS A 57 23.60 -0.47 5.75
N ALA A 58 24.24 -1.01 4.71
CA ALA A 58 23.60 -1.96 3.80
C ALA A 58 23.14 -3.25 4.51
N LYS A 59 23.95 -3.76 5.45
CA LYS A 59 23.61 -4.94 6.27
C LYS A 59 22.40 -4.68 7.18
N ILE A 60 22.37 -3.52 7.85
CA ILE A 60 21.25 -3.07 8.67
C ILE A 60 19.99 -2.95 7.81
N VAL A 61 20.06 -2.26 6.65
CA VAL A 61 18.91 -2.11 5.74
C VAL A 61 18.37 -3.47 5.36
N LYS A 62 19.25 -4.43 5.01
CA LYS A 62 18.85 -5.77 4.61
C LYS A 62 18.15 -6.54 5.72
N GLU A 63 18.75 -6.61 6.90
CA GLU A 63 18.21 -7.41 8.00
C GLU A 63 16.90 -6.82 8.54
N VAL A 64 16.84 -5.50 8.72
CA VAL A 64 15.64 -4.83 9.21
C VAL A 64 14.52 -4.89 8.18
N SER A 65 14.82 -4.72 6.89
CA SER A 65 13.79 -4.80 5.84
C SER A 65 13.19 -6.20 5.74
N LEU A 66 14.02 -7.25 5.76
CA LEU A 66 13.52 -8.64 5.75
C LEU A 66 12.63 -8.91 6.96
N PHE A 67 13.02 -8.44 8.15
CA PHE A 67 12.23 -8.57 9.36
C PHE A 67 10.89 -7.84 9.24
N LEU A 68 10.88 -6.56 8.86
CA LEU A 68 9.65 -5.78 8.73
C LEU A 68 8.73 -6.32 7.63
N ASN A 69 9.28 -6.82 6.52
CA ASN A 69 8.50 -7.41 5.43
C ASN A 69 7.84 -8.75 5.83
N SER A 70 8.34 -9.44 6.85
CA SER A 70 7.70 -10.63 7.41
C SER A 70 6.38 -10.32 8.16
N ILE A 71 6.15 -9.05 8.50
CA ILE A 71 4.92 -8.59 9.18
C ILE A 71 3.80 -8.45 8.14
N LYS A 72 2.73 -9.23 8.33
CA LYS A 72 1.55 -9.24 7.43
C LYS A 72 0.75 -7.94 7.50
N ASP A 73 0.62 -7.35 8.69
CA ASP A 73 -0.14 -6.13 8.92
C ASP A 73 0.62 -4.90 8.39
N SER A 74 0.03 -4.21 7.41
CA SER A 74 0.64 -3.06 6.74
C SER A 74 0.78 -1.84 7.64
N TYR A 75 -0.15 -1.62 8.57
CA TYR A 75 -0.13 -0.51 9.51
C TYR A 75 0.97 -0.71 10.55
N ILE A 76 1.05 -1.91 11.14
CA ILE A 76 2.11 -2.26 12.10
C ILE A 76 3.48 -2.14 11.43
N ARG A 77 3.62 -2.68 10.22
CA ARG A 77 4.87 -2.59 9.46
C ARG A 77 5.31 -1.15 9.22
N LEU A 78 4.39 -0.24 8.87
CA LEU A 78 4.68 1.18 8.67
C LEU A 78 5.13 1.87 9.96
N GLU A 79 4.43 1.63 11.08
CA GLU A 79 4.77 2.24 12.37
C GLU A 79 6.16 1.78 12.86
N TYR A 80 6.49 0.50 12.69
CA TYR A 80 7.82 -0.01 13.06
C TYR A 80 8.92 0.36 12.07
N ASN A 81 8.60 0.67 10.81
CA ASN A 81 9.55 1.29 9.88
C ASN A 81 9.95 2.69 10.37
N LYS A 82 8.99 3.54 10.75
CA LYS A 82 9.26 4.86 11.34
C LYS A 82 10.13 4.74 12.60
N TYR A 83 9.82 3.76 13.46
CA TYR A 83 10.60 3.48 14.65
C TYR A 83 12.05 3.08 14.31
N ALA A 84 12.25 2.20 13.33
CA ALA A 84 13.58 1.77 12.90
C ALA A 84 14.38 2.93 12.30
N ASN A 85 13.78 3.77 11.45
CA ASN A 85 14.45 4.96 10.89
C ASN A 85 14.98 5.88 11.98
N LYS A 86 14.19 6.08 13.05
CA LYS A 86 14.61 6.86 14.22
C LYS A 86 15.71 6.17 15.02
N LEU A 87 15.66 4.85 15.17
CA LEU A 87 16.64 4.07 15.93
C LEU A 87 18.02 4.06 15.22
N PHE A 88 18.04 3.92 13.90
CA PHE A 88 19.28 3.78 13.12
C PHE A 88 19.79 5.10 12.52
N GLY A 89 18.98 6.16 12.50
CA GLY A 89 19.38 7.50 12.04
C GLY A 89 19.49 7.64 10.52
N PHE A 90 18.96 6.69 9.75
CA PHE A 90 18.84 6.75 8.30
C PHE A 90 17.59 6.01 7.82
N ASN A 91 17.18 6.26 6.58
CA ASN A 91 15.99 5.64 6.01
C ASN A 91 16.26 4.17 5.70
N ILE A 92 15.56 3.29 6.39
CA ILE A 92 15.47 1.87 6.10
C ILE A 92 14.36 1.73 5.07
N SER A 93 14.73 1.98 3.82
CA SER A 93 13.90 1.69 2.66
C SER A 93 13.55 0.20 2.70
N HIS A 94 12.28 -0.14 2.47
CA HIS A 94 11.89 -1.52 2.21
C HIS A 94 12.80 -2.08 1.12
N ILE A 95 13.59 -3.11 1.43
CA ILE A 95 14.14 -3.96 0.37
C ILE A 95 12.94 -4.65 -0.26
N ASN A 96 12.49 -4.08 -1.37
CA ASN A 96 11.61 -4.77 -2.29
C ASN A 96 12.45 -5.89 -2.91
N THR A 97 12.35 -7.10 -2.35
CA THR A 97 12.70 -8.30 -3.11
C THR A 97 11.68 -8.38 -4.25
N THR A 98 12.03 -7.71 -5.35
CA THR A 98 11.29 -7.58 -6.61
C THR A 98 9.90 -6.92 -6.53
N SER A 99 9.90 -5.62 -6.78
CA SER A 99 8.92 -4.82 -7.54
C SER A 99 9.31 -3.36 -7.32
N ASN A 100 9.62 -2.62 -8.39
CA ASN A 100 10.01 -1.21 -8.33
C ASN A 100 8.94 -0.37 -7.61
N ASN A 101 9.21 0.13 -6.40
CA ASN A 101 8.37 1.14 -5.74
C ASN A 101 9.11 2.47 -5.60
N ASN A 102 9.14 3.21 -6.70
CA ASN A 102 9.11 4.66 -6.61
C ASN A 102 7.65 5.08 -6.38
N THR A 103 7.13 4.91 -5.16
CA THR A 103 5.91 5.58 -4.72
C THR A 103 6.25 6.68 -3.73
N SER A 104 7.04 7.66 -4.21
CA SER A 104 6.95 8.99 -3.63
C SER A 104 5.54 9.48 -3.92
N TYR A 105 4.74 9.67 -2.86
CA TYR A 105 3.41 10.24 -2.91
C TYR A 105 3.48 11.57 -3.67
N ASN A 106 3.09 11.55 -4.95
CA ASN A 106 3.17 12.73 -5.80
C ASN A 106 1.86 13.52 -5.59
N PRO A 107 1.90 14.76 -5.08
CA PRO A 107 0.70 15.53 -4.72
C PRO A 107 -0.27 15.84 -5.88
N ASN A 108 0.10 15.49 -7.12
CA ASN A 108 -0.71 15.72 -8.32
C ASN A 108 -1.47 14.47 -8.82
N ILE A 109 -1.48 13.37 -8.07
CA ILE A 109 -2.25 12.17 -8.48
C ILE A 109 -3.72 12.36 -8.08
N ILE A 110 -4.59 12.35 -9.07
CA ILE A 110 -6.04 12.40 -8.89
C ILE A 110 -6.49 11.16 -8.11
N ALA A 111 -7.35 11.30 -7.11
CA ALA A 111 -7.97 10.16 -6.45
C ALA A 111 -8.86 9.40 -7.46
N TYR A 112 -8.63 8.11 -7.64
CA TYR A 112 -9.34 7.29 -8.62
C TYR A 112 -9.89 5.99 -8.04
N ASN A 113 -10.85 5.42 -8.75
CA ASN A 113 -11.38 4.10 -8.48
C ASN A 113 -10.38 3.01 -8.95
N LEU A 114 -10.08 2.05 -8.08
CA LEU A 114 -9.10 0.98 -8.36
C LEU A 114 -9.53 0.07 -9.52
N THR A 115 -10.82 -0.21 -9.68
CA THR A 115 -11.35 -1.02 -10.80
C THR A 115 -11.12 -0.32 -12.14
N MET A 116 -11.38 0.99 -12.21
CA MET A 116 -11.09 1.80 -13.41
C MET A 116 -9.60 1.82 -13.72
N ALA A 117 -8.75 2.03 -12.71
CA ALA A 117 -7.30 2.00 -12.85
C ALA A 117 -6.80 0.62 -13.33
N ARG A 118 -7.40 -0.46 -12.84
CA ARG A 118 -7.10 -1.84 -13.23
C ARG A 118 -7.40 -2.11 -14.69
N VAL A 119 -8.58 -1.70 -15.15
CA VAL A 119 -8.96 -1.80 -16.57
C VAL A 119 -7.98 -1.02 -17.45
N LEU A 120 -7.61 0.21 -17.08
CA LEU A 120 -6.66 1.01 -17.86
C LEU A 120 -5.24 0.44 -17.86
N LYS A 121 -4.76 -0.07 -16.72
CA LYS A 121 -3.45 -0.74 -16.62
C LYS A 121 -3.34 -1.92 -17.55
N GLU A 122 -4.37 -2.75 -17.56
CA GLU A 122 -4.39 -4.00 -18.33
C GLU A 122 -4.65 -3.72 -19.81
N ALA A 123 -5.48 -2.74 -20.14
CA ALA A 123 -5.65 -2.26 -21.51
C ALA A 123 -4.36 -1.65 -22.09
N TYR A 124 -3.59 -0.90 -21.29
CA TYR A 124 -2.32 -0.33 -21.78
C TYR A 124 -1.29 -1.41 -22.11
N ASN A 125 -1.24 -2.48 -21.31
CA ASN A 125 -0.25 -3.55 -21.48
C ASN A 125 -0.70 -4.67 -22.43
N ASN A 126 -1.99 -4.76 -22.78
CA ASN A 126 -2.54 -5.81 -23.62
C ASN A 126 -3.47 -5.25 -24.72
N ARG A 127 -3.07 -5.49 -25.97
CA ARG A 127 -3.79 -5.04 -27.17
C ARG A 127 -5.22 -5.59 -27.27
N GLU A 128 -5.46 -6.82 -26.84
CA GLU A 128 -6.79 -7.44 -26.85
C GLU A 128 -7.73 -6.69 -25.90
N TYR A 129 -7.28 -6.43 -24.67
CA TYR A 129 -8.04 -5.68 -23.69
C TYR A 129 -8.27 -4.23 -24.11
N LYS A 130 -7.27 -3.60 -24.74
CA LYS A 130 -7.40 -2.26 -25.33
C LYS A 130 -8.49 -2.20 -26.39
N GLU A 131 -8.55 -3.21 -27.26
CA GLU A 131 -9.54 -3.27 -28.33
C GLU A 131 -10.96 -3.47 -27.78
N ILE A 132 -11.13 -4.38 -26.82
CA ILE A 132 -12.41 -4.58 -26.12
C ILE A 132 -12.84 -3.28 -25.44
N LEU A 133 -11.93 -2.61 -24.75
CA LEU A 133 -12.19 -1.35 -24.08
C LEU A 133 -12.66 -0.28 -25.08
N ARG A 134 -11.96 -0.15 -26.22
CA ARG A 134 -12.29 0.80 -27.30
C ARG A 134 -13.67 0.57 -27.91
N GLN A 135 -14.08 -0.69 -28.08
CA GLN A 135 -15.35 -1.03 -28.71
C GLN A 135 -16.56 -0.84 -27.78
N ASN A 136 -16.36 -0.93 -26.46
CA ASN A 136 -17.47 -1.01 -25.50
C ASN A 136 -17.62 0.24 -24.61
N THR A 137 -16.65 1.15 -24.61
CA THR A 137 -16.63 2.28 -23.70
C THR A 137 -16.21 3.59 -24.35
N ASN A 138 -16.31 4.68 -23.58
CA ASN A 138 -15.80 5.98 -23.97
C ASN A 138 -15.16 6.66 -22.73
N ALA A 139 -14.50 7.80 -22.95
CA ALA A 139 -13.77 8.50 -21.89
C ALA A 139 -14.66 8.87 -20.69
N SER A 140 -15.93 9.26 -20.90
CA SER A 140 -16.80 9.72 -19.81
C SER A 140 -17.12 8.63 -18.78
N TYR A 141 -16.96 7.36 -19.15
CA TYR A 141 -17.21 6.25 -18.25
C TYR A 141 -16.16 6.17 -17.14
N PHE A 142 -14.96 6.68 -17.40
CA PHE A 142 -13.80 6.55 -16.53
C PHE A 142 -13.61 7.70 -15.53
N HIS A 143 -14.56 8.63 -15.36
CA HIS A 143 -14.40 9.77 -14.46
C HIS A 143 -13.94 9.38 -13.03
N PRO A 144 -12.84 9.98 -12.50
CA PRO A 144 -12.13 11.16 -13.00
C PRO A 144 -10.88 10.88 -13.87
N LEU A 145 -10.76 9.68 -14.45
CA LEU A 145 -9.64 9.22 -15.29
C LEU A 145 -9.90 9.41 -16.80
N GLU A 146 -10.70 10.39 -17.22
CA GLU A 146 -11.02 10.59 -18.64
C GLU A 146 -9.78 10.83 -19.49
N GLU A 147 -8.84 11.64 -19.02
CA GLU A 147 -7.57 11.89 -19.73
C GLU A 147 -6.70 10.64 -19.80
N SER A 148 -6.63 9.84 -18.73
CA SER A 148 -5.92 8.57 -18.71
C SER A 148 -6.50 7.56 -19.67
N TYR A 149 -7.83 7.55 -19.87
CA TYR A 149 -8.46 6.75 -20.91
C TYR A 149 -8.01 7.20 -22.31
N VAL A 150 -8.07 8.51 -22.59
CA VAL A 150 -7.70 9.06 -23.91
C VAL A 150 -6.23 8.77 -24.23
N ASP A 151 -5.33 8.99 -23.28
CA ASP A 151 -3.91 8.71 -23.45
C ASP A 151 -3.65 7.21 -23.62
N CYS A 152 -4.34 6.36 -22.85
CA CYS A 152 -4.27 4.91 -23.03
C CYS A 152 -4.66 4.50 -24.46
N MET A 153 -5.70 5.11 -25.04
CA MET A 153 -6.12 4.82 -26.42
C MET A 153 -5.09 5.29 -27.46
N GLN A 154 -4.39 6.39 -27.19
CA GLN A 154 -3.39 6.98 -28.08
C GLN A 154 -1.96 6.44 -27.89
N ASP A 155 -1.78 5.42 -27.05
CA ASP A 155 -0.45 4.89 -26.67
C ASP A 155 0.46 5.98 -26.06
N ARG A 156 -0.17 6.90 -25.33
CA ARG A 156 0.48 7.96 -24.56
C ARG A 156 0.36 7.66 -23.07
N LEU A 157 1.21 8.31 -22.29
CA LEU A 157 1.21 8.22 -20.83
C LEU A 157 1.12 9.62 -20.25
N ASN A 158 -0.02 9.96 -19.65
CA ASN A 158 -0.03 11.04 -18.67
C ASN A 158 0.52 10.57 -17.33
N HIS A 159 0.78 11.54 -16.46
CA HIS A 159 1.33 11.32 -15.13
C HIS A 159 0.53 10.30 -14.29
N THR A 160 -0.81 10.38 -14.33
CA THR A 160 -1.71 9.51 -13.57
C THR A 160 -1.71 8.08 -14.13
N LEU A 161 -1.78 7.92 -15.45
CA LEU A 161 -1.72 6.62 -16.11
C LEU A 161 -0.35 5.95 -15.90
N ALA A 162 0.74 6.72 -16.00
CA ALA A 162 2.08 6.22 -15.70
C ALA A 162 2.18 5.70 -14.25
N HIS A 163 1.60 6.43 -13.28
CA HIS A 163 1.53 5.96 -11.91
C HIS A 163 0.74 4.64 -11.80
N ILE A 164 -0.45 4.57 -12.39
CA ILE A 164 -1.30 3.36 -12.39
C ILE A 164 -0.58 2.15 -13.00
N VAL A 165 0.08 2.34 -14.15
CA VAL A 165 0.71 1.25 -14.91
C VAL A 165 1.97 0.74 -14.20
N PHE A 166 2.83 1.65 -13.73
CA PHE A 166 4.18 1.29 -13.30
C PHE A 166 4.39 1.27 -11.78
N ASN A 167 3.65 2.08 -11.03
CA ASN A 167 3.94 2.34 -9.62
C ASN A 167 2.81 1.91 -8.66
N ASP A 168 1.58 1.76 -9.15
CA ASP A 168 0.45 1.37 -8.30
C ASP A 168 0.35 -0.15 -8.16
N GLU A 169 0.91 -0.67 -7.06
CA GLU A 169 0.87 -2.08 -6.68
C GLU A 169 -0.51 -2.54 -6.20
N TYR A 170 -1.41 -1.62 -5.80
CA TYR A 170 -2.78 -1.97 -5.43
C TYR A 170 -3.62 -2.33 -6.65
N VAL A 171 -3.21 -1.87 -7.84
CA VAL A 171 -3.82 -2.22 -9.11
C VAL A 171 -3.29 -3.58 -9.57
N MET A 172 -3.97 -4.63 -9.09
CA MET A 172 -3.64 -6.03 -9.37
C MET A 172 -3.90 -6.40 -10.83
N ARG A 173 -3.12 -7.34 -11.39
CA ARG A 173 -3.35 -7.84 -12.75
C ARG A 173 -4.59 -8.74 -12.83
N TYR A 174 -5.20 -8.85 -14.00
CA TYR A 174 -6.28 -9.82 -14.23
C TYR A 174 -5.72 -11.23 -14.36
N ARG A 175 -6.46 -12.21 -13.82
CA ARG A 175 -6.12 -13.64 -13.97
C ARG A 175 -6.73 -14.25 -15.22
N SER A 176 -7.75 -13.60 -15.79
CA SER A 176 -8.46 -14.06 -16.98
C SER A 176 -9.18 -12.92 -17.69
N LEU A 177 -9.47 -13.10 -18.97
CA LEU A 177 -10.32 -12.19 -19.76
C LEU A 177 -11.71 -12.00 -19.14
N ASN A 178 -12.28 -13.06 -18.55
CA ASN A 178 -13.61 -12.97 -17.91
C ASN A 178 -13.62 -12.01 -16.72
N GLU A 179 -12.53 -11.97 -15.95
CA GLU A 179 -12.38 -11.02 -14.85
C GLU A 179 -12.30 -9.58 -15.36
N PHE A 180 -11.57 -9.36 -16.46
CA PHE A 180 -11.52 -8.06 -17.14
C PHE A 180 -12.92 -7.62 -17.63
N ILE A 181 -13.65 -8.52 -18.27
CA ILE A 181 -15.00 -8.23 -18.80
C ILE A 181 -15.98 -7.93 -17.65
N ALA A 182 -15.90 -8.64 -16.53
CA ALA A 182 -16.75 -8.38 -15.37
C ALA A 182 -16.54 -6.96 -14.82
N ASP A 183 -15.28 -6.59 -14.55
CA ASP A 183 -14.93 -5.25 -14.05
C ASP A 183 -15.32 -4.16 -15.07
N LEU A 184 -15.17 -4.42 -16.37
CA LEU A 184 -15.59 -3.51 -17.44
C LEU A 184 -17.11 -3.30 -17.46
N ASN A 185 -17.89 -4.38 -17.30
CA ASN A 185 -19.35 -4.31 -17.25
C ASN A 185 -19.84 -3.51 -16.03
N ASP A 186 -19.17 -3.65 -14.89
CA ASP A 186 -19.48 -2.87 -13.69
C ASP A 186 -19.21 -1.37 -13.91
N ILE A 187 -18.11 -1.02 -14.58
CA ILE A 187 -17.83 0.38 -14.98
C ILE A 187 -18.91 0.93 -15.90
N ILE A 188 -19.29 0.17 -16.94
CA ILE A 188 -20.34 0.58 -17.90
C ILE A 188 -21.67 0.78 -17.17
N LYS A 189 -22.05 -0.16 -16.30
CA LYS A 189 -23.29 -0.08 -15.51
C LYS A 189 -23.30 1.18 -14.64
N TYR A 190 -22.21 1.43 -13.92
CA TYR A 190 -22.09 2.61 -13.06
C TYR A 190 -22.12 3.92 -13.86
N ALA A 191 -21.47 3.95 -15.02
CA ALA A 191 -21.48 5.11 -15.90
C ALA A 191 -22.89 5.41 -16.43
N ARG A 192 -23.63 4.40 -16.88
CA ARG A 192 -25.02 4.52 -17.32
C ARG A 192 -25.93 4.98 -16.19
N ASP A 193 -25.76 4.45 -14.98
CA ASP A 193 -26.53 4.89 -13.80
C ASP A 193 -26.26 6.35 -13.45
N ARG A 194 -25.01 6.80 -13.58
CA ARG A 194 -24.61 8.20 -13.38
C ARG A 194 -25.23 9.12 -14.44
N GLU A 195 -25.19 8.73 -15.72
CA GLU A 195 -25.83 9.48 -16.80
C GLU A 195 -27.35 9.56 -16.61
N LYS A 196 -27.99 8.45 -16.26
CA LYS A 196 -29.41 8.40 -15.91
C LYS A 196 -29.74 9.36 -14.77
N LYS A 197 -28.97 9.32 -13.67
CA LYS A 197 -29.16 10.25 -12.53
C LYS A 197 -28.97 11.71 -12.96
N ARG A 198 -27.98 11.99 -13.81
CA ARG A 198 -27.74 13.34 -14.34
C ARG A 198 -28.91 13.83 -15.19
N PHE A 199 -29.43 12.99 -16.09
CA PHE A 199 -30.56 13.32 -16.95
C PHE A 199 -31.84 13.56 -16.14
N LEU A 200 -32.13 12.68 -15.18
CA LEU A 200 -33.30 12.84 -14.30
C LEU A 200 -33.25 14.11 -13.44
N ARG A 201 -32.05 14.59 -13.10
CA ARG A 201 -31.82 15.84 -12.36
C ARG A 201 -31.73 17.08 -13.25
N SER A 202 -31.71 16.93 -14.58
CA SER A 202 -31.65 18.05 -15.51
C SER A 202 -32.97 18.81 -15.59
N ASN A 203 -32.97 19.95 -16.27
CA ASN A 203 -34.17 20.76 -16.53
C ASN A 203 -35.07 20.18 -17.65
N ALA A 204 -34.82 18.94 -18.10
CA ALA A 204 -35.70 18.25 -19.04
C ALA A 204 -37.13 18.14 -18.49
N THR A 205 -38.10 18.19 -19.40
CA THR A 205 -39.52 18.08 -19.05
C THR A 205 -39.83 16.70 -18.45
N ILE A 206 -40.92 16.62 -17.67
CA ILE A 206 -41.37 15.33 -17.10
C ILE A 206 -41.63 14.31 -18.21
N HIS A 207 -42.20 14.74 -19.34
CA HIS A 207 -42.49 13.87 -20.47
C HIS A 207 -41.21 13.27 -21.09
N GLU A 208 -40.16 14.08 -21.30
CA GLU A 208 -38.86 13.61 -21.79
C GLU A 208 -38.19 12.65 -20.81
N LYS A 209 -38.29 12.91 -19.50
CA LYS A 209 -37.77 12.02 -18.45
C LYS A 209 -38.47 10.66 -18.46
N VAL A 210 -39.79 10.64 -18.63
CA VAL A 210 -40.58 9.40 -18.73
C VAL A 210 -40.25 8.63 -20.01
N SER A 211 -40.13 9.32 -21.15
CA SER A 211 -39.76 8.70 -22.43
C SER A 211 -38.36 8.07 -22.39
N TYR A 212 -37.39 8.77 -21.81
CA TYR A 212 -36.03 8.26 -21.61
C TYR A 212 -36.00 7.00 -20.74
N LEU A 213 -36.77 6.97 -19.65
CA LEU A 213 -36.87 5.78 -18.79
C LEU A 213 -37.51 4.58 -19.49
N LYS A 214 -38.38 4.80 -20.48
CA LYS A 214 -39.00 3.73 -21.27
C LYS A 214 -38.10 3.21 -22.39
N SER A 215 -37.10 3.98 -22.82
CA SER A 215 -36.14 3.59 -23.86
C SER A 215 -34.91 2.84 -23.33
N LEU A 216 -34.74 2.78 -22.01
CA LEU A 216 -33.67 2.02 -21.33
C LEU A 216 -34.09 0.56 -21.13
#